data_AF-A0A845Z6P8-F1
#
_entry.id   AF-A0A845Z6P8-F1
#
_cell.length_a   1.000
_cell.length_b   1.000
_cell.length_c   1.000
_cell.angle_alpha   90.00
_cell.angle_beta   90.00
_cell.angle_gamma   90.00
#
_symmetry.space_group_name_H-M   'P 1'
#
loop_
_entity.id
_entity.type
_entity.pdbx_description
1 polymer ?
#
loop_
_entity_poly.entity_id
_entity_poly.type
_entity_poly.pdbx_seq_one_letter_code
_entity_poly.pdbx_strand_id
1 'polypeptide(L)'
;MATTYKTLQTEPAEPKAEPAAPKAPPTQYTWEQIMFSHIWIIYCISFPDAYIGSKEYLQKLSTESVREILADPKVKRLMGSWDLVWGLAIFQFPDSGVNDNTLYIAKYNDNNPEKDTYVLSVAGTNMKSLYSILFEDCDLLSIKEWNNGKPWESPPSFEGSSEPSISSGFTKGLNTVFNKTKDSNGTLVIEALEKITSSSTKPIDLFVVGHSLAGTLAPLMSLSLFERQSEWNSSGTATLKGVYSLAGPTPGNLAFQEYYTSKIGDITQRLWCSLDIVPNGAKKEGMEAMAGLYEPDIPSTPLVEALCLGFNKTIERYNYQGVTPQEAYSGTVNNDFRLENINKYPEVKEFLADQCAGMVLYVFLTTLQDVSDELEKIPLVGEVFAPLESELQSIIKSATFIVSKFFAEVIDEGVTANLIDRKIESVFEDVLDHIGIPIPISLVMSALPDGLISGDNIYHLMDWYMQFYYQHVDQYVAYYGVQELYDIKGKITSQVDARLGKEENKKQKANTIVMNYGKAKEDDIEDLFNGEGKLLAKISDTVAELKQSGKIEKTAQPLVVVVEKQKNVPGLCF
;
A
#
# COMPACT_ATOMS: atom_id res chain seq x y z
N MET A 1 32.60 19.21 -26.28
CA MET A 1 32.59 17.98 -27.09
C MET A 1 31.66 17.01 -26.39
N ALA A 2 30.51 16.74 -26.98
CA ALA A 2 29.48 15.85 -26.43
C ALA A 2 29.93 14.40 -26.65
N THR A 3 29.99 13.62 -25.57
CA THR A 3 30.32 12.20 -25.64
C THR A 3 29.03 11.40 -25.48
N THR A 4 28.58 10.82 -26.59
CA THR A 4 27.44 9.92 -26.71
C THR A 4 27.78 8.59 -26.05
N TYR A 5 27.01 8.16 -25.05
CA TYR A 5 27.15 6.83 -24.44
C TYR A 5 26.41 5.79 -25.31
N LYS A 6 27.18 4.82 -25.81
CA LYS A 6 26.68 3.58 -26.44
C LYS A 6 26.09 2.68 -25.35
N THR A 7 24.87 2.23 -25.55
CA THR A 7 24.24 1.12 -24.83
C THR A 7 25.06 -0.15 -25.00
N LEU A 8 25.45 -0.79 -23.89
CA LEU A 8 26.01 -2.13 -23.86
C LEU A 8 24.86 -3.13 -23.96
N GLN A 9 24.63 -3.65 -25.16
CA GLN A 9 23.90 -4.89 -25.36
C GLN A 9 24.86 -6.04 -25.13
N THR A 10 24.65 -6.84 -24.09
CA THR A 10 25.16 -8.22 -24.05
C THR A 10 24.36 -9.05 -25.04
N GLU A 11 25.04 -9.83 -25.88
CA GLU A 11 24.40 -10.68 -26.89
C GLU A 11 23.39 -11.66 -26.26
N PRO A 12 22.16 -11.77 -26.80
CA PRO A 12 21.21 -12.77 -26.33
C PRO A 12 21.55 -14.15 -26.88
N ALA A 13 21.34 -15.17 -26.03
CA ALA A 13 21.20 -16.56 -26.47
C ALA A 13 20.11 -16.65 -27.55
N GLU A 14 20.24 -17.62 -28.48
CA GLU A 14 19.33 -17.80 -29.61
C GLU A 14 17.85 -17.70 -29.18
N PRO A 15 17.05 -16.80 -29.79
CA PRO A 15 15.69 -16.56 -29.37
C PRO A 15 14.79 -17.74 -29.75
N LYS A 16 14.13 -18.33 -28.75
CA LYS A 16 12.82 -18.94 -28.99
C LYS A 16 11.91 -17.84 -29.53
N ALA A 17 11.19 -18.11 -30.62
CA ALA A 17 10.34 -17.12 -31.28
C ALA A 17 9.38 -16.46 -30.27
N GLU A 18 9.64 -15.20 -29.92
CA GLU A 18 8.72 -14.37 -29.16
C GLU A 18 7.41 -14.21 -29.95
N PRO A 19 6.24 -14.25 -29.29
CA PRO A 19 5.01 -13.81 -29.91
C PRO A 19 5.20 -12.36 -30.38
N ALA A 20 5.02 -12.11 -31.68
CA ALA A 20 5.24 -10.80 -32.26
C ALA A 20 4.48 -9.71 -31.50
N ALA A 21 5.22 -8.77 -30.91
CA ALA A 21 4.64 -7.58 -30.29
C ALA A 21 3.65 -6.93 -31.27
N PRO A 22 2.48 -6.45 -30.82
CA PRO A 22 1.58 -5.71 -31.69
C PRO A 22 2.36 -4.57 -32.36
N LYS A 23 2.06 -4.29 -33.64
CA LYS A 23 2.74 -3.22 -34.40
C LYS A 23 2.81 -1.96 -33.54
N ALA A 24 4.03 -1.53 -33.23
CA ALA A 24 4.26 -0.35 -32.41
C ALA A 24 3.46 0.82 -33.02
N PRO A 25 2.65 1.52 -32.22
CA PRO A 25 1.90 2.64 -32.73
C PRO A 25 2.86 3.77 -33.21
N PRO A 26 2.37 4.76 -33.99
CA PRO A 26 3.19 5.88 -34.44
C PRO A 26 3.42 6.88 -33.28
N THR A 27 4.04 6.38 -32.22
CA THR A 27 4.26 7.02 -30.93
C THR A 27 5.74 7.18 -30.69
N GLN A 28 6.11 8.09 -29.79
CA GLN A 28 7.51 8.22 -29.37
C GLN A 28 7.93 7.09 -28.43
N TYR A 29 6.99 6.56 -27.65
CA TYR A 29 7.23 5.43 -26.75
C TYR A 29 7.00 4.09 -27.44
N THR A 30 7.81 3.10 -27.04
CA THR A 30 7.61 1.68 -27.38
C THR A 30 6.36 1.14 -26.71
N TRP A 31 5.93 -0.06 -27.11
CA TRP A 31 4.76 -0.70 -26.51
C TRP A 31 4.95 -0.92 -25.00
N GLU A 32 6.13 -1.36 -24.57
CA GLU A 32 6.45 -1.53 -23.15
C GLU A 32 6.33 -0.19 -22.40
N GLN A 33 6.94 0.87 -22.93
CA GLN A 33 6.87 2.21 -22.35
C GLN A 33 5.42 2.73 -22.26
N ILE A 34 4.54 2.37 -23.21
CA ILE A 34 3.11 2.69 -23.16
C ILE A 34 2.42 1.96 -22.01
N MET A 35 2.71 0.67 -21.80
CA MET A 35 2.15 -0.09 -20.67
C MET A 35 2.65 0.47 -19.32
N PHE A 36 3.93 0.82 -19.22
CA PHE A 36 4.48 1.49 -18.04
C PHE A 36 3.90 2.89 -17.83
N SER A 37 3.54 3.59 -18.91
CA SER A 37 2.85 4.88 -18.81
C SER A 37 1.48 4.72 -18.13
N HIS A 38 0.72 3.68 -18.46
CA HIS A 38 -0.56 3.39 -17.79
C HIS A 38 -0.41 3.08 -16.30
N ILE A 39 0.67 2.40 -15.90
CA ILE A 39 1.05 2.22 -14.49
C ILE A 39 1.19 3.59 -13.82
N TRP A 40 1.99 4.50 -14.38
CA TRP A 40 2.19 5.79 -13.73
C TRP A 40 0.93 6.67 -13.73
N ILE A 41 0.11 6.60 -14.79
CA ILE A 41 -1.18 7.29 -14.87
C ILE A 41 -2.14 6.83 -13.78
N ILE A 42 -2.22 5.54 -13.44
CA ILE A 42 -3.15 5.16 -12.36
C ILE A 42 -2.69 5.69 -11.00
N TYR A 43 -1.38 5.89 -10.83
CA TYR A 43 -0.78 6.51 -9.65
C TYR A 43 -0.89 8.05 -9.62
N CYS A 44 -1.74 8.71 -10.42
CA CYS A 44 -1.95 10.18 -10.35
C CYS A 44 -2.31 10.68 -8.95
N ILE A 45 -2.92 9.82 -8.13
CA ILE A 45 -3.68 10.12 -6.91
C ILE A 45 -3.40 9.10 -5.78
N SER A 46 -2.40 8.23 -5.98
CA SER A 46 -2.04 7.13 -5.06
C SER A 46 -0.63 7.27 -4.49
N PHE A 47 0.01 8.44 -4.65
CA PHE A 47 1.39 8.69 -4.21
C PHE A 47 1.60 10.19 -3.95
N PRO A 48 2.33 10.61 -2.90
CA PRO A 48 2.06 10.39 -1.46
C PRO A 48 0.76 11.14 -1.01
N ASP A 49 0.50 11.27 0.29
CA ASP A 49 -0.70 11.82 0.95
C ASP A 49 -1.13 13.26 0.58
N ALA A 50 -0.65 13.79 -0.54
CA ALA A 50 -1.06 15.06 -1.12
C ALA A 50 -2.59 15.17 -1.32
N TYR A 51 -3.26 14.03 -1.58
CA TYR A 51 -4.69 13.97 -1.88
C TYR A 51 -5.44 13.13 -0.84
N ILE A 52 -5.92 13.81 0.20
CA ILE A 52 -6.81 13.26 1.23
C ILE A 52 -8.22 13.82 1.02
N GLY A 53 -9.24 12.98 1.12
CA GLY A 53 -10.63 13.41 1.06
C GLY A 53 -11.65 12.26 1.06
N SER A 54 -12.92 12.65 0.90
CA SER A 54 -14.00 11.70 0.70
C SER A 54 -13.78 10.85 -0.55
N LYS A 55 -14.27 9.59 -0.54
CA LYS A 55 -14.28 8.74 -1.73
C LYS A 55 -14.85 9.44 -2.97
N GLU A 56 -15.91 10.22 -2.82
CA GLU A 56 -16.52 10.99 -3.92
C GLU A 56 -15.58 12.06 -4.47
N TYR A 57 -14.90 12.79 -3.59
CA TYR A 57 -13.89 13.78 -3.97
C TYR A 57 -12.75 13.11 -4.75
N LEU A 58 -12.17 12.06 -4.18
CA LEU A 58 -11.03 11.37 -4.79
C LEU A 58 -11.41 10.72 -6.11
N GLN A 59 -12.60 10.13 -6.23
CA GLN A 59 -13.09 9.56 -7.48
C GLN A 59 -13.25 10.63 -8.56
N LYS A 60 -13.74 11.82 -8.20
CA LYS A 60 -13.86 12.96 -9.12
C LYS A 60 -12.48 13.48 -9.55
N LEU A 61 -11.60 13.75 -8.59
CA LEU A 61 -10.22 14.22 -8.83
C LEU A 61 -9.48 13.27 -9.78
N SER A 62 -9.52 11.98 -9.50
CA SER A 62 -8.85 10.94 -10.28
C SER A 62 -9.41 10.87 -11.70
N THR A 63 -10.74 10.91 -11.83
CA THR A 63 -11.40 10.82 -13.13
C THR A 63 -11.11 12.05 -14.00
N GLU A 64 -11.16 13.26 -13.44
CA GLU A 64 -10.82 14.48 -14.16
C GLU A 64 -9.33 14.51 -14.55
N SER A 65 -8.44 14.10 -13.64
CA SER A 65 -6.99 14.04 -13.90
C SER A 65 -6.66 13.09 -15.03
N VAL A 66 -7.12 11.84 -14.97
CA VAL A 66 -6.84 10.84 -16.03
C VAL A 66 -7.41 11.30 -17.38
N ARG A 67 -8.61 11.90 -17.41
CA ARG A 67 -9.17 12.43 -18.66
C ARG A 67 -8.33 13.56 -19.24
N GLU A 68 -7.85 14.49 -18.41
CA GLU A 68 -7.00 15.58 -18.87
C GLU A 68 -5.63 15.10 -19.32
N ILE A 69 -5.04 14.13 -18.62
CA ILE A 69 -3.77 13.50 -19.00
C ILE A 69 -3.89 12.80 -20.35
N LEU A 70 -4.90 11.93 -20.53
CA LEU A 70 -5.10 11.24 -21.81
C LEU A 70 -5.50 12.19 -22.95
N ALA A 71 -6.06 13.36 -22.64
CA ALA A 71 -6.38 14.38 -23.63
C ALA A 71 -5.17 15.23 -24.03
N ASP A 72 -4.12 15.30 -23.20
CA ASP A 72 -2.96 16.17 -23.40
C ASP A 72 -2.23 15.86 -24.72
N PRO A 73 -1.96 16.88 -25.56
CA PRO A 73 -1.31 16.67 -26.86
C PRO A 73 0.10 16.08 -26.79
N LYS A 74 0.84 16.30 -25.69
CA LYS A 74 2.16 15.68 -25.50
C LYS A 74 2.01 14.22 -25.12
N VAL A 75 1.12 13.90 -24.17
CA VAL A 75 0.81 12.50 -23.80
C VAL A 75 0.37 11.71 -25.02
N LYS A 76 -0.49 12.27 -25.88
CA LYS A 76 -0.88 11.63 -27.15
C LYS A 76 0.27 11.36 -28.11
N ARG A 77 1.29 12.22 -28.15
CA ARG A 77 2.51 11.95 -28.95
C ARG A 77 3.37 10.86 -28.32
N LEU A 78 3.43 10.81 -26.99
CA LEU A 78 4.21 9.83 -26.25
C LEU A 78 3.59 8.44 -26.39
N MET A 79 2.32 8.28 -26.08
CA MET A 79 1.68 6.96 -25.93
C MET A 79 0.48 6.68 -26.85
N GLY A 80 0.13 7.63 -27.72
CA GLY A 80 -1.02 7.50 -28.63
C GLY A 80 -2.32 7.98 -27.99
N SER A 81 -3.43 7.82 -28.71
CA SER A 81 -4.75 8.27 -28.23
C SER A 81 -5.46 7.14 -27.49
N TRP A 82 -5.89 7.42 -26.26
CA TRP A 82 -6.59 6.47 -25.40
C TRP A 82 -7.85 7.09 -24.81
N ASP A 83 -8.92 6.29 -24.70
CA ASP A 83 -10.15 6.69 -24.03
C ASP A 83 -10.32 5.94 -22.71
N LEU A 84 -10.65 6.67 -21.66
CA LEU A 84 -11.14 6.08 -20.40
C LEU A 84 -12.56 5.53 -20.62
N VAL A 85 -12.70 4.20 -20.69
CA VAL A 85 -13.98 3.53 -21.00
C VAL A 85 -14.70 2.96 -19.77
N TRP A 86 -13.97 2.73 -18.67
CA TRP A 86 -14.54 2.38 -17.37
C TRP A 86 -13.62 2.86 -16.24
N GLY A 87 -14.21 3.24 -15.11
CA GLY A 87 -13.51 3.84 -13.97
C GLY A 87 -13.55 5.37 -13.99
N LEU A 88 -12.85 6.05 -13.07
CA LEU A 88 -12.00 5.49 -12.02
C LEU A 88 -12.86 4.81 -10.95
N ALA A 89 -12.58 3.55 -10.66
CA ALA A 89 -13.22 2.81 -9.58
C ALA A 89 -12.31 2.85 -8.36
N ILE A 90 -12.84 3.34 -7.23
CA ILE A 90 -12.06 3.57 -6.02
C ILE A 90 -12.67 2.79 -4.86
N PHE A 91 -11.81 2.09 -4.14
CA PHE A 91 -12.10 1.56 -2.83
C PHE A 91 -11.35 2.37 -1.78
N GLN A 92 -12.09 2.70 -0.72
CA GLN A 92 -11.62 3.41 0.46
C GLN A 92 -12.15 2.63 1.67
N PHE A 93 -11.26 2.14 2.53
CA PHE A 93 -11.60 1.48 3.78
C PHE A 93 -12.35 2.46 4.71
N PRO A 94 -13.20 1.95 5.61
CA PRO A 94 -13.71 2.76 6.72
C PRO A 94 -12.54 3.46 7.43
N ASP A 95 -12.66 4.76 7.63
CA ASP A 95 -11.66 5.64 8.26
C ASP A 95 -10.39 5.94 7.43
N SER A 96 -10.30 5.46 6.19
CA SER A 96 -9.27 5.90 5.24
C SER A 96 -9.69 7.23 4.59
N GLY A 97 -8.76 8.17 4.54
CA GLY A 97 -8.90 9.43 3.78
C GLY A 97 -8.27 9.37 2.39
N VAL A 98 -7.73 8.22 1.98
CA VAL A 98 -6.96 8.06 0.74
C VAL A 98 -7.58 6.99 -0.18
N ASN A 99 -6.96 6.77 -1.33
CA ASN A 99 -7.37 5.73 -2.28
C ASN A 99 -6.62 4.42 -1.98
N ASP A 100 -7.31 3.46 -1.36
CA ASP A 100 -6.67 2.19 -0.98
C ASP A 100 -6.56 1.24 -2.17
N ASN A 101 -7.55 1.22 -3.07
CA ASN A 101 -7.39 0.58 -4.37
C ASN A 101 -8.06 1.41 -5.47
N THR A 102 -7.40 1.49 -6.62
CA THR A 102 -7.92 2.20 -7.79
C THR A 102 -7.81 1.33 -9.03
N LEU A 103 -8.86 1.35 -9.86
CA LEU A 103 -8.88 0.67 -11.15
C LEU A 103 -9.44 1.57 -12.26
N TYR A 104 -8.94 1.38 -13.47
CA TYR A 104 -9.62 1.86 -14.68
C TYR A 104 -9.34 0.96 -15.87
N ILE A 105 -10.19 1.06 -16.90
CA ILE A 105 -9.96 0.46 -18.21
C ILE A 105 -9.87 1.58 -19.24
N ALA A 106 -8.77 1.59 -20.01
CA ALA A 106 -8.60 2.46 -21.17
C ALA A 106 -8.63 1.66 -22.47
N LYS A 107 -9.20 2.24 -23.52
CA LYS A 107 -9.24 1.69 -24.88
C LYS A 107 -8.26 2.44 -25.77
N TYR A 108 -7.49 1.73 -26.57
CA TYR A 108 -6.60 2.34 -27.56
C TYR A 108 -7.38 2.77 -28.80
N ASN A 109 -7.18 4.02 -29.23
CA ASN A 109 -7.83 4.61 -30.40
C ASN A 109 -6.88 4.71 -31.59
N ASP A 110 -6.50 3.56 -32.13
CA ASP A 110 -5.68 3.45 -33.35
C ASP A 110 -6.50 3.27 -34.63
N ASN A 111 -7.83 3.25 -34.52
CA ASN A 111 -8.75 2.91 -35.60
C ASN A 111 -8.44 1.54 -36.25
N ASN A 112 -7.87 0.59 -35.51
CA ASN A 112 -7.56 -0.72 -36.02
C ASN A 112 -8.85 -1.48 -36.40
N PRO A 113 -9.04 -1.88 -37.67
CA PRO A 113 -10.25 -2.56 -38.09
C PRO A 113 -10.30 -4.04 -37.64
N GLU A 114 -9.16 -4.65 -37.29
CA GLU A 114 -9.04 -6.08 -37.01
C GLU A 114 -9.29 -6.44 -35.55
N LYS A 115 -8.94 -5.55 -34.62
CA LYS A 115 -9.05 -5.78 -33.18
C LYS A 115 -9.14 -4.47 -32.41
N ASP A 116 -9.67 -4.55 -31.19
CA ASP A 116 -9.61 -3.47 -30.22
C ASP A 116 -8.61 -3.82 -29.10
N THR A 117 -7.90 -2.82 -28.57
CA THR A 117 -6.92 -3.02 -27.48
C THR A 117 -7.35 -2.26 -26.23
N TYR A 118 -7.28 -2.92 -25.09
CA TYR A 118 -7.64 -2.37 -23.78
C TYR A 118 -6.53 -2.61 -22.76
N VAL A 119 -6.39 -1.67 -21.83
CA VAL A 119 -5.51 -1.78 -20.66
C VAL A 119 -6.34 -1.65 -19.40
N LEU A 120 -6.33 -2.69 -18.56
CA LEU A 120 -6.82 -2.66 -17.19
C LEU A 120 -5.67 -2.25 -16.28
N SER A 121 -5.74 -1.06 -15.72
CA SER A 121 -4.75 -0.54 -14.78
C SER A 121 -5.22 -0.72 -13.36
N VAL A 122 -4.30 -1.09 -12.47
CA VAL A 122 -4.58 -1.31 -11.04
C VAL A 122 -3.53 -0.58 -10.20
N ALA A 123 -3.97 0.09 -9.13
CA ALA A 123 -3.12 0.67 -8.10
C ALA A 123 -3.57 0.18 -6.72
N GLY A 124 -2.57 -0.04 -5.85
CA GLY A 124 -2.75 -0.43 -4.45
C GLY A 124 -2.78 0.77 -3.51
N THR A 125 -2.67 0.51 -2.21
CA THR A 125 -2.65 1.52 -1.15
C THR A 125 -1.42 2.41 -1.28
N ASN A 126 -1.49 3.64 -0.74
CA ASN A 126 -0.31 4.47 -0.52
C ASN A 126 0.66 3.75 0.45
N MET A 127 1.95 3.93 0.22
CA MET A 127 3.02 3.26 0.97
C MET A 127 3.23 3.97 2.31
N LYS A 128 2.51 3.56 3.36
CA LYS A 128 2.60 4.19 4.70
C LYS A 128 3.85 3.81 5.48
N SER A 129 4.17 2.51 5.52
CA SER A 129 5.41 1.97 6.12
C SER A 129 5.76 0.63 5.46
N LEU A 130 7.04 0.23 5.44
CA LEU A 130 7.40 -1.16 5.05
C LEU A 130 6.66 -2.19 5.94
N TYR A 131 6.48 -1.84 7.22
CA TYR A 131 5.66 -2.60 8.16
C TYR A 131 4.20 -2.76 7.68
N SER A 132 3.55 -1.65 7.28
CA SER A 132 2.20 -1.67 6.70
C SER A 132 2.14 -2.57 5.47
N ILE A 133 3.12 -2.45 4.57
CA ILE A 133 3.17 -3.29 3.36
C ILE A 133 3.20 -4.78 3.74
N LEU A 134 4.10 -5.17 4.65
CA LEU A 134 4.36 -6.58 4.96
C LEU A 134 3.27 -7.21 5.84
N PHE A 135 2.76 -6.52 6.86
CA PHE A 135 1.80 -7.10 7.81
C PHE A 135 0.35 -6.67 7.58
N GLU A 136 0.10 -5.41 7.23
CA GLU A 136 -1.28 -4.91 7.09
C GLU A 136 -1.83 -5.17 5.68
N ASP A 137 -1.10 -4.73 4.66
CA ASP A 137 -1.54 -4.76 3.26
C ASP A 137 -1.35 -6.16 2.64
N CYS A 138 -0.19 -6.79 2.87
CA CYS A 138 0.10 -8.12 2.34
C CYS A 138 -0.37 -9.26 3.25
N ASP A 139 -0.60 -9.02 4.55
CA ASP A 139 -0.98 -10.02 5.57
C ASP A 139 -0.27 -11.36 5.33
N LEU A 140 1.05 -11.31 5.48
CA LEU A 140 1.98 -12.42 5.23
C LEU A 140 2.01 -13.46 6.36
N LEU A 141 1.18 -13.27 7.39
CA LEU A 141 1.09 -14.16 8.56
C LEU A 141 0.19 -15.36 8.32
N SER A 142 -0.51 -15.39 7.19
CA SER A 142 -1.34 -16.52 6.80
C SER A 142 -1.45 -16.61 5.28
N ILE A 143 -1.74 -17.82 4.79
CA ILE A 143 -1.93 -18.12 3.38
C ILE A 143 -3.32 -18.70 3.13
N LYS A 144 -3.79 -18.54 1.91
CA LYS A 144 -5.03 -19.13 1.40
C LYS A 144 -4.75 -19.86 0.10
N GLU A 145 -5.27 -21.06 -0.02
CA GLU A 145 -5.15 -21.86 -1.24
C GLU A 145 -5.79 -21.15 -2.43
N TRP A 146 -5.16 -21.27 -3.59
CA TRP A 146 -5.65 -20.74 -4.84
C TRP A 146 -6.85 -21.55 -5.33
N ASN A 147 -8.04 -20.97 -5.23
CA ASN A 147 -9.29 -21.63 -5.57
C ASN A 147 -9.86 -21.13 -6.90
N ASN A 148 -9.24 -21.54 -8.02
CA ASN A 148 -9.73 -21.28 -9.38
C ASN A 148 -10.10 -19.80 -9.64
N GLY A 149 -9.21 -18.88 -9.28
CA GLY A 149 -9.42 -17.43 -9.42
C GLY A 149 -10.29 -16.78 -8.35
N LYS A 150 -10.65 -17.51 -7.29
CA LYS A 150 -11.40 -17.04 -6.12
C LYS A 150 -10.76 -17.47 -4.79
N PRO A 151 -9.46 -17.21 -4.55
CA PRO A 151 -8.78 -17.61 -3.31
C PRO A 151 -9.44 -17.06 -2.03
N TRP A 152 -10.26 -16.01 -2.11
CA TRP A 152 -10.96 -15.43 -0.95
C TRP A 152 -12.05 -16.32 -0.38
N GLU A 153 -12.48 -17.34 -1.13
CA GLU A 153 -13.39 -18.37 -0.64
C GLU A 153 -12.68 -19.46 0.17
N SER A 154 -11.35 -19.55 0.08
CA SER A 154 -10.55 -20.50 0.86
C SER A 154 -10.39 -20.04 2.32
N PRO A 155 -10.40 -20.97 3.29
CA PRO A 155 -10.07 -20.65 4.67
C PRO A 155 -8.59 -20.24 4.81
N PRO A 156 -8.24 -19.35 5.75
CA PRO A 156 -6.84 -19.05 6.04
C PRO A 156 -6.14 -20.24 6.70
N SER A 157 -4.87 -20.43 6.38
CA SER A 157 -3.93 -21.34 7.03
C SER A 157 -2.77 -20.54 7.62
N PHE A 158 -2.42 -20.85 8.86
CA PHE A 158 -1.24 -20.30 9.55
C PHE A 158 -0.03 -21.22 9.42
N GLU A 159 -0.18 -22.39 8.82
CA GLU A 159 0.89 -23.32 8.50
C GLU A 159 1.32 -23.20 7.04
N GLY A 160 2.54 -23.64 6.73
CA GLY A 160 3.01 -23.78 5.35
C GLY A 160 2.15 -24.78 4.55
N SER A 161 2.08 -24.61 3.24
CA SER A 161 1.31 -25.48 2.34
C SER A 161 2.14 -25.92 1.13
N SER A 162 1.94 -27.16 0.69
CA SER A 162 2.43 -27.66 -0.60
C SER A 162 1.49 -27.37 -1.77
N GLU A 163 0.25 -26.94 -1.49
CA GLU A 163 -0.72 -26.56 -2.52
C GLU A 163 -0.50 -25.11 -2.95
N PRO A 164 -0.81 -24.73 -4.21
CA PRO A 164 -0.71 -23.36 -4.68
C PRO A 164 -1.46 -22.41 -3.74
N SER A 165 -0.74 -21.54 -3.03
CA SER A 165 -1.32 -20.66 -2.01
C SER A 165 -0.71 -19.27 -2.06
N ILE A 166 -1.52 -18.25 -1.79
CA ILE A 166 -1.11 -16.83 -1.72
C ILE A 166 -1.39 -16.26 -0.33
N SER A 167 -0.78 -15.14 0.04
CA SER A 167 -1.05 -14.51 1.34
C SER A 167 -2.52 -14.10 1.48
N SER A 168 -2.99 -14.09 2.72
CA SER A 168 -4.35 -13.63 3.03
C SER A 168 -4.58 -12.18 2.61
N GLY A 169 -3.56 -11.32 2.64
CA GLY A 169 -3.68 -9.92 2.25
C GLY A 169 -3.90 -9.76 0.74
N PHE A 170 -3.16 -10.48 -0.09
CA PHE A 170 -3.43 -10.47 -1.54
C PHE A 170 -4.79 -11.07 -1.87
N THR A 171 -5.22 -12.05 -1.10
CA THR A 171 -6.55 -12.63 -1.22
C THR A 171 -7.66 -11.62 -0.90
N LYS A 172 -7.48 -10.83 0.17
CA LYS A 172 -8.36 -9.70 0.54
C LYS A 172 -8.33 -8.60 -0.53
N GLY A 173 -7.16 -8.30 -1.07
CA GLY A 173 -6.97 -7.36 -2.18
C GLY A 173 -7.76 -7.79 -3.42
N LEU A 174 -7.64 -9.05 -3.84
CA LEU A 174 -8.42 -9.60 -4.96
C LEU A 174 -9.94 -9.53 -4.74
N ASN A 175 -10.41 -9.90 -3.54
CA ASN A 175 -11.83 -9.78 -3.20
C ASN A 175 -12.30 -8.32 -3.28
N THR A 176 -11.47 -7.39 -2.81
CA THR A 176 -11.77 -5.96 -2.83
C THR A 176 -11.91 -5.45 -4.27
N VAL A 177 -10.90 -5.68 -5.12
CA VAL A 177 -10.92 -5.20 -6.50
C VAL A 177 -12.01 -5.85 -7.36
N PHE A 178 -12.35 -7.12 -7.13
CA PHE A 178 -13.38 -7.81 -7.92
C PHE A 178 -14.80 -7.56 -7.41
N ASN A 179 -15.01 -7.49 -6.09
CA ASN A 179 -16.36 -7.57 -5.51
C ASN A 179 -16.80 -6.31 -4.74
N LYS A 180 -15.88 -5.36 -4.47
CA LYS A 180 -16.18 -4.17 -3.67
C LYS A 180 -15.87 -2.85 -4.39
N THR A 181 -14.88 -2.84 -5.27
CA THR A 181 -14.45 -1.62 -5.97
C THR A 181 -15.35 -1.31 -7.16
N LYS A 182 -16.16 -0.26 -7.03
CA LYS A 182 -17.13 0.17 -8.04
C LYS A 182 -16.76 1.54 -8.63
N ASP A 183 -17.05 1.72 -9.91
CA ASP A 183 -16.97 3.04 -10.57
C ASP A 183 -18.10 3.97 -10.09
N SER A 184 -18.14 5.19 -10.64
CA SER A 184 -19.17 6.18 -10.29
C SER A 184 -20.60 5.76 -10.69
N ASN A 185 -20.74 4.75 -11.56
CA ASN A 185 -22.03 4.20 -11.98
C ASN A 185 -22.42 2.97 -11.15
N GLY A 186 -21.59 2.56 -10.19
CA GLY A 186 -21.84 1.40 -9.35
C GLY A 186 -21.46 0.06 -9.98
N THR A 187 -20.68 0.06 -11.07
CA THR A 187 -20.30 -1.13 -11.84
C THR A 187 -18.95 -1.69 -11.37
N LEU A 188 -18.86 -3.02 -11.24
CA LEU A 188 -17.64 -3.77 -10.93
C LEU A 188 -16.79 -4.04 -12.18
N VAL A 189 -15.51 -4.39 -12.01
CA VAL A 189 -14.60 -4.66 -13.13
C VAL A 189 -15.05 -5.85 -14.01
N ILE A 190 -15.60 -6.91 -13.41
CA ILE A 190 -16.11 -8.09 -14.14
C ILE A 190 -17.31 -7.70 -15.02
N GLU A 191 -18.24 -6.91 -14.48
CA GLU A 191 -19.42 -6.41 -15.21
C GLU A 191 -19.01 -5.48 -16.36
N ALA A 192 -17.99 -4.64 -16.14
CA ALA A 192 -17.46 -3.75 -17.16
C ALA A 192 -16.81 -4.54 -18.31
N LEU A 193 -16.01 -5.54 -17.97
CA LEU A 193 -15.40 -6.44 -18.96
C LEU A 193 -16.45 -7.24 -19.73
N GLU A 194 -17.46 -7.79 -19.06
CA GLU A 194 -18.60 -8.47 -19.70
C GLU A 194 -19.33 -7.55 -20.69
N LYS A 195 -19.59 -6.29 -20.29
CA LYS A 195 -20.21 -5.30 -21.17
C LYS A 195 -19.33 -5.00 -22.39
N ILE A 196 -18.02 -4.87 -22.21
CA ILE A 196 -17.07 -4.62 -23.30
C ILE A 196 -17.03 -5.81 -24.26
N THR A 197 -16.92 -7.04 -23.76
CA THR A 197 -16.79 -8.25 -24.60
C THR A 197 -18.10 -8.62 -25.30
N SER A 198 -19.25 -8.42 -24.66
CA SER A 198 -20.57 -8.71 -25.24
C SER A 198 -21.00 -7.70 -26.30
N SER A 199 -20.52 -6.45 -26.23
CA SER A 199 -20.82 -5.41 -27.20
C SER A 199 -19.81 -5.31 -28.35
N SER A 200 -18.65 -5.97 -28.22
CA SER A 200 -17.61 -5.91 -29.25
C SER A 200 -17.95 -6.77 -30.46
N THR A 201 -17.73 -6.20 -31.64
CA THR A 201 -17.79 -6.93 -32.92
C THR A 201 -16.41 -7.37 -33.41
N LYS A 202 -15.35 -7.04 -32.66
CA LYS A 202 -13.97 -7.35 -33.00
C LYS A 202 -13.30 -8.14 -31.88
N PRO A 203 -12.30 -8.99 -32.19
CA PRO A 203 -11.38 -9.51 -31.20
C PRO A 203 -10.82 -8.41 -30.29
N ILE A 204 -10.65 -8.74 -29.01
CA ILE A 204 -10.15 -7.84 -27.98
C ILE A 204 -8.80 -8.34 -27.46
N ASP A 205 -7.81 -7.46 -27.47
CA ASP A 205 -6.54 -7.64 -26.75
C ASP A 205 -6.63 -6.91 -25.40
N LEU A 206 -6.50 -7.65 -24.30
CA LEU A 206 -6.51 -7.11 -22.94
C LEU A 206 -5.13 -7.20 -22.30
N PHE A 207 -4.63 -6.08 -21.80
CA PHE A 207 -3.43 -5.97 -20.99
C PHE A 207 -3.80 -5.61 -19.55
N VAL A 208 -3.04 -6.12 -18.58
CA VAL A 208 -3.23 -5.79 -17.16
C VAL A 208 -1.93 -5.28 -16.59
N VAL A 209 -1.96 -4.14 -15.91
CA VAL A 209 -0.74 -3.45 -15.46
C VAL A 209 -0.83 -2.97 -14.01
N GLY A 210 0.29 -2.97 -13.29
CA GLY A 210 0.36 -2.44 -11.92
C GLY A 210 1.79 -2.28 -11.40
N HIS A 211 1.94 -1.46 -10.35
CA HIS A 211 3.20 -1.22 -9.62
C HIS A 211 3.03 -1.41 -8.11
N SER A 212 4.11 -1.71 -7.37
CA SER A 212 4.12 -1.91 -5.92
C SER A 212 3.15 -3.04 -5.51
N LEU A 213 2.27 -2.83 -4.52
CA LEU A 213 1.20 -3.78 -4.18
C LEU A 213 0.41 -4.23 -5.42
N ALA A 214 0.10 -3.30 -6.34
CA ALA A 214 -0.57 -3.62 -7.59
C ALA A 214 0.33 -4.29 -8.64
N GLY A 215 1.65 -4.18 -8.50
CA GLY A 215 2.63 -4.99 -9.23
C GLY A 215 2.40 -6.47 -8.99
N THR A 216 1.86 -6.84 -7.84
CA THR A 216 1.46 -8.22 -7.54
C THR A 216 -0.02 -8.48 -7.82
N LEU A 217 -0.93 -7.53 -7.53
CA LEU A 217 -2.34 -7.70 -7.86
C LEU A 217 -2.60 -7.85 -9.36
N ALA A 218 -1.87 -7.15 -10.24
CA ALA A 218 -2.07 -7.26 -11.69
C ALA A 218 -1.87 -8.69 -12.23
N PRO A 219 -0.77 -9.40 -11.92
CA PRO A 219 -0.63 -10.85 -12.13
C PRO A 219 -1.78 -11.67 -11.55
N LEU A 220 -2.08 -11.50 -10.27
CA LEU A 220 -3.10 -12.31 -9.60
C LEU A 220 -4.50 -12.11 -10.18
N MET A 221 -4.84 -10.87 -10.53
CA MET A 221 -6.08 -10.52 -11.24
C MET A 221 -6.09 -11.15 -12.63
N SER A 222 -4.98 -11.15 -13.34
CA SER A 222 -4.88 -11.76 -14.68
C SER A 222 -5.10 -13.26 -14.63
N LEU A 223 -4.51 -13.96 -13.66
CA LEU A 223 -4.76 -15.39 -13.45
C LEU A 223 -6.23 -15.64 -13.08
N SER A 224 -6.80 -14.81 -12.20
CA SER A 224 -8.22 -14.89 -11.84
C SER A 224 -9.14 -14.68 -13.04
N LEU A 225 -8.87 -13.68 -13.88
CA LEU A 225 -9.62 -13.41 -15.10
C LEU A 225 -9.47 -14.54 -16.11
N PHE A 226 -8.27 -15.13 -16.24
CA PHE A 226 -8.01 -16.27 -17.10
C PHE A 226 -8.85 -17.48 -16.71
N GLU A 227 -8.96 -17.78 -15.41
CA GLU A 227 -9.71 -18.94 -14.91
C GLU A 227 -11.23 -18.69 -14.83
N ARG A 228 -11.63 -17.42 -14.74
CA ARG A 228 -13.03 -16.99 -14.68
C ARG A 228 -13.53 -16.41 -16.00
N GLN A 229 -12.96 -16.82 -17.14
CA GLN A 229 -13.34 -16.30 -18.46
C GLN A 229 -14.84 -16.43 -18.76
N SER A 230 -15.51 -17.48 -18.29
CA SER A 230 -16.96 -17.64 -18.49
C SER A 230 -17.80 -16.55 -17.81
N GLU A 231 -17.26 -15.86 -16.80
CA GLU A 231 -17.96 -14.79 -16.07
C GLU A 231 -17.92 -13.43 -16.78
N TRP A 232 -16.93 -13.18 -17.67
CA TRP A 232 -16.74 -11.86 -18.29
C TRP A 232 -16.45 -11.89 -19.80
N ASN A 233 -16.15 -13.06 -20.37
CA ASN A 233 -15.82 -13.27 -21.77
C ASN A 233 -16.56 -14.50 -22.33
N SER A 234 -17.85 -14.61 -22.02
CA SER A 234 -18.69 -15.74 -22.46
C SER A 234 -18.75 -15.90 -23.99
N SER A 235 -18.49 -14.82 -24.74
CA SER A 235 -18.40 -14.82 -26.21
C SER A 235 -17.04 -15.26 -26.75
N GLY A 236 -16.01 -15.45 -25.89
CA GLY A 236 -14.66 -15.81 -26.31
C GLY A 236 -13.96 -14.74 -27.17
N THR A 237 -14.40 -13.48 -27.08
CA THR A 237 -13.94 -12.39 -27.95
C THR A 237 -12.64 -11.74 -27.45
N ALA A 238 -12.37 -11.80 -26.15
CA ALA A 238 -11.16 -11.24 -25.55
C ALA A 238 -10.05 -12.28 -25.32
N THR A 239 -8.81 -11.81 -25.43
CA THR A 239 -7.58 -12.55 -25.10
C THR A 239 -6.73 -11.71 -24.16
N LEU A 240 -6.25 -12.31 -23.06
CA LEU A 240 -5.20 -11.72 -22.24
C LEU A 240 -3.89 -11.75 -23.03
N LYS A 241 -3.37 -10.57 -23.40
CA LYS A 241 -2.18 -10.43 -24.24
C LYS A 241 -0.91 -10.16 -23.48
N GLY A 242 -1.00 -9.54 -22.32
CA GLY A 242 0.18 -9.21 -21.53
C GLY A 242 -0.17 -8.77 -20.12
N VAL A 243 0.71 -9.11 -19.19
CA VAL A 243 0.66 -8.67 -17.80
C VAL A 243 1.96 -7.92 -17.51
N TYR A 244 1.87 -6.66 -17.09
CA TYR A 244 3.02 -5.84 -16.73
C TYR A 244 3.03 -5.61 -15.23
N SER A 245 3.95 -6.30 -14.55
CA SER A 245 4.14 -6.31 -13.11
C SER A 245 5.41 -5.54 -12.77
N LEU A 246 5.28 -4.43 -12.05
CA LEU A 246 6.41 -3.60 -11.65
C LEU A 246 6.56 -3.60 -10.13
N ALA A 247 7.76 -3.84 -9.61
CA ALA A 247 8.06 -3.64 -8.19
C ALA A 247 7.11 -4.37 -7.20
N GLY A 248 6.56 -5.51 -7.58
CA GLY A 248 5.58 -6.23 -6.75
C GLY A 248 6.21 -7.15 -5.70
N PRO A 249 5.67 -7.19 -4.45
CA PRO A 249 6.08 -8.17 -3.44
C PRO A 249 5.75 -9.61 -3.86
N THR A 250 6.36 -10.60 -3.21
CA THR A 250 6.07 -12.02 -3.48
C THR A 250 4.68 -12.44 -2.97
N PRO A 251 3.76 -12.95 -3.82
CA PRO A 251 2.39 -13.21 -3.38
C PRO A 251 2.15 -14.50 -2.63
N GLY A 252 2.93 -15.53 -2.90
CA GLY A 252 2.56 -16.88 -2.54
C GLY A 252 3.73 -17.84 -2.54
N ASN A 253 3.45 -19.10 -2.24
CA ASN A 253 4.47 -20.13 -2.12
C ASN A 253 5.03 -20.57 -3.49
N LEU A 254 6.07 -21.42 -3.45
CA LEU A 254 6.65 -22.02 -4.66
C LEU A 254 5.61 -22.73 -5.54
N ALA A 255 4.70 -23.50 -4.95
CA ALA A 255 3.65 -24.19 -5.70
C ALA A 255 2.76 -23.21 -6.48
N PHE A 256 2.49 -22.03 -5.91
CA PHE A 256 1.76 -20.97 -6.61
C PHE A 256 2.58 -20.35 -7.75
N GLN A 257 3.87 -20.10 -7.57
CA GLN A 257 4.75 -19.62 -8.64
C GLN A 257 4.76 -20.59 -9.83
N GLU A 258 4.91 -21.89 -9.56
CA GLU A 258 4.90 -22.94 -10.59
C GLU A 258 3.54 -23.01 -11.30
N TYR A 259 2.46 -22.96 -10.53
CA TYR A 259 1.10 -22.94 -11.05
C TYR A 259 0.87 -21.72 -11.96
N TYR A 260 1.16 -20.51 -11.49
CA TYR A 260 1.05 -19.27 -12.24
C TYR A 260 1.84 -19.33 -13.54
N THR A 261 3.12 -19.74 -13.44
CA THR A 261 4.04 -19.84 -14.59
C THR A 261 3.48 -20.78 -15.65
N SER A 262 2.91 -21.92 -15.25
CA SER A 262 2.31 -22.90 -16.17
C SER A 262 1.06 -22.40 -16.92
N LYS A 263 0.37 -21.38 -16.38
CA LYS A 263 -0.89 -20.86 -16.94
C LYS A 263 -0.69 -19.64 -17.81
N ILE A 264 -0.03 -18.62 -17.26
CA ILE A 264 0.09 -17.30 -17.89
C ILE A 264 1.49 -16.69 -17.76
N GLY A 265 2.50 -17.49 -17.38
CA GLY A 265 3.89 -17.04 -17.29
C GLY A 265 4.42 -16.44 -18.59
N ASP A 266 4.09 -17.06 -19.72
CA ASP A 266 4.57 -16.65 -21.06
C ASP A 266 4.09 -15.25 -21.50
N ILE A 267 3.01 -14.74 -20.90
CA ILE A 267 2.49 -13.39 -21.18
C ILE A 267 2.80 -12.40 -20.05
N THR A 268 3.56 -12.81 -19.03
CA THR A 268 3.86 -11.98 -17.87
C THR A 268 5.25 -11.38 -17.98
N GLN A 269 5.32 -10.06 -17.96
CA GLN A 269 6.54 -9.28 -17.85
C GLN A 269 6.63 -8.70 -16.44
N ARG A 270 7.54 -9.25 -15.62
CA ARG A 270 7.81 -8.77 -14.27
C ARG A 270 9.13 -7.99 -14.26
N LEU A 271 9.08 -6.69 -14.00
CA LEU A 271 10.31 -5.92 -13.75
C LEU A 271 10.43 -5.58 -12.27
N TRP A 272 11.63 -5.82 -11.74
CA TRP A 272 12.01 -5.41 -10.40
C TRP A 272 13.51 -5.14 -10.33
N CYS A 273 13.90 -4.22 -9.46
CA CYS A 273 15.28 -3.90 -9.17
C CYS A 273 15.81 -4.74 -8.00
N SER A 274 17.06 -5.17 -8.06
CA SER A 274 17.71 -5.84 -6.93
C SER A 274 17.87 -4.93 -5.71
N LEU A 275 17.87 -3.60 -5.92
CA LEU A 275 17.96 -2.58 -4.87
C LEU A 275 16.58 -2.09 -4.36
N ASP A 276 15.49 -2.63 -4.88
CA ASP A 276 14.16 -2.33 -4.39
C ASP A 276 13.77 -3.35 -3.30
N ILE A 277 13.42 -2.84 -2.12
CA ILE A 277 13.08 -3.66 -0.95
C ILE A 277 11.78 -4.43 -1.15
N VAL A 278 10.78 -3.84 -1.83
CA VAL A 278 9.43 -4.41 -1.91
C VAL A 278 9.41 -5.76 -2.64
N PRO A 279 10.06 -5.92 -3.81
CA PRO A 279 10.12 -7.21 -4.50
C PRO A 279 11.00 -8.26 -3.82
N ASN A 280 11.90 -7.84 -2.92
CA ASN A 280 12.71 -8.74 -2.09
C ASN A 280 11.87 -9.32 -0.94
N GLY A 281 10.89 -8.57 -0.42
CA GLY A 281 9.88 -9.08 0.51
C GLY A 281 8.84 -9.94 -0.21
N ALA A 282 8.48 -11.13 0.26
CA ALA A 282 8.76 -11.84 1.50
C ALA A 282 9.64 -13.08 1.30
N LYS A 283 10.39 -13.14 0.20
CA LYS A 283 11.26 -14.29 -0.10
C LYS A 283 12.40 -14.36 0.90
N LYS A 284 12.68 -15.54 1.44
CA LYS A 284 13.69 -15.76 2.48
C LYS A 284 15.04 -15.12 2.17
N GLU A 285 15.60 -15.41 1.00
CA GLU A 285 16.92 -14.86 0.60
C GLU A 285 16.89 -13.33 0.46
N GLY A 286 15.75 -12.78 0.00
CA GLY A 286 15.56 -11.33 -0.09
C GLY A 286 15.50 -10.69 1.28
N MET A 287 14.77 -11.29 2.23
CA MET A 287 14.67 -10.83 3.61
C MET A 287 16.01 -10.91 4.36
N GLU A 288 16.81 -11.96 4.11
CA GLU A 288 18.14 -12.12 4.71
C GLU A 288 19.14 -11.07 4.19
N ALA A 289 19.02 -10.65 2.92
CA ALA A 289 19.91 -9.66 2.31
C ALA A 289 19.42 -8.21 2.49
N MET A 290 18.18 -8.00 2.95
CA MET A 290 17.49 -6.70 2.93
C MET A 290 18.20 -5.61 3.73
N ALA A 291 18.83 -5.96 4.86
CA ALA A 291 19.52 -4.97 5.69
C ALA A 291 20.76 -4.38 5.00
N GLY A 292 21.50 -5.22 4.26
CA GLY A 292 22.72 -4.84 3.56
C GLY A 292 22.50 -4.37 2.11
N LEU A 293 21.24 -4.13 1.70
CA LEU A 293 20.90 -3.89 0.29
C LEU A 293 21.65 -2.70 -0.33
N TYR A 294 21.98 -1.70 0.47
CA TYR A 294 22.61 -0.45 0.05
C TYR A 294 24.09 -0.33 0.45
N GLU A 295 24.69 -1.41 0.96
CA GLU A 295 26.12 -1.41 1.25
C GLU A 295 26.98 -1.37 -0.03
N PRO A 296 28.16 -0.73 0.02
CA PRO A 296 28.75 -0.02 1.17
C PRO A 296 28.32 1.46 1.30
N ASP A 297 27.46 1.96 0.41
CA ASP A 297 27.11 3.39 0.33
C ASP A 297 26.24 3.86 1.52
N ILE A 298 25.35 2.97 2.01
CA ILE A 298 24.58 3.14 3.24
C ILE A 298 24.82 1.89 4.10
N PRO A 299 25.51 2.03 5.25
CA PRO A 299 25.74 0.92 6.16
C PRO A 299 24.42 0.33 6.66
N SER A 300 24.38 -1.01 6.80
CA SER A 300 23.38 -1.65 7.64
C SER A 300 23.52 -1.18 9.09
N THR A 301 22.42 -1.26 9.85
CA THR A 301 22.41 -0.95 11.28
C THR A 301 21.76 -2.08 12.07
N PRO A 302 22.08 -2.25 13.36
CA PRO A 302 21.36 -3.18 14.23
C PRO A 302 19.84 -3.00 14.20
N LEU A 303 19.36 -1.76 14.00
CA LEU A 303 17.95 -1.42 13.87
C LEU A 303 17.32 -2.04 12.62
N VAL A 304 17.97 -1.90 11.45
CA VAL A 304 17.49 -2.48 10.19
C VAL A 304 17.63 -4.01 10.19
N GLU A 305 18.68 -4.55 10.81
CA GLU A 305 18.93 -5.99 10.93
C GLU A 305 17.89 -6.68 11.81
N ALA A 306 17.61 -6.12 13.00
CA ALA A 306 16.61 -6.65 13.93
C ALA A 306 15.23 -6.76 13.25
N LEU A 307 14.89 -5.74 12.46
CA LEU A 307 13.68 -5.72 11.67
C LEU A 307 13.63 -6.88 10.65
N CYS A 308 14.64 -6.98 9.77
CA CYS A 308 14.69 -8.00 8.72
C CYS A 308 14.64 -9.42 9.30
N LEU A 309 15.35 -9.65 10.41
CA LEU A 309 15.36 -10.93 11.13
C LEU A 309 14.00 -11.26 11.74
N GLY A 310 13.34 -10.29 12.38
CA GLY A 310 12.01 -10.45 12.97
C GLY A 310 10.96 -10.84 11.92
N PHE A 311 10.99 -10.17 10.75
CA PHE A 311 10.11 -10.53 9.63
C PHE A 311 10.38 -11.93 9.09
N ASN A 312 11.65 -12.25 8.82
CA ASN A 312 12.02 -13.53 8.19
C ASN A 312 11.59 -14.74 9.04
N LYS A 313 11.84 -14.70 10.36
CA LYS A 313 11.40 -15.74 11.30
C LYS A 313 9.90 -15.99 11.25
N THR A 314 9.12 -14.93 11.06
CA THR A 314 7.66 -15.02 11.10
C THR A 314 7.06 -15.65 9.84
N ILE A 315 7.72 -15.50 8.69
CA ILE A 315 7.14 -15.86 7.39
C ILE A 315 7.89 -16.95 6.63
N GLU A 316 9.09 -17.37 7.08
CA GLU A 316 9.91 -18.35 6.35
C GLU A 316 9.19 -19.68 6.09
N ARG A 317 8.27 -20.07 6.99
CA ARG A 317 7.46 -21.30 6.86
C ARG A 317 6.56 -21.33 5.62
N TYR A 318 6.24 -20.18 5.03
CA TYR A 318 5.36 -20.10 3.86
C TYR A 318 6.10 -20.24 2.52
N ASN A 319 7.44 -20.18 2.53
CA ASN A 319 8.27 -20.31 1.33
C ASN A 319 7.81 -19.39 0.17
N TYR A 320 7.64 -18.10 0.47
CA TYR A 320 7.18 -17.11 -0.50
C TYR A 320 8.14 -16.97 -1.70
N GLN A 321 7.56 -16.87 -2.89
CA GLN A 321 8.24 -16.71 -4.17
C GLN A 321 7.54 -15.64 -5.02
N GLY A 322 8.30 -15.01 -5.93
CA GLY A 322 7.72 -14.10 -6.94
C GLY A 322 6.75 -14.83 -7.87
N VAL A 323 5.86 -14.12 -8.57
CA VAL A 323 4.90 -14.75 -9.52
C VAL A 323 5.57 -15.54 -10.64
N THR A 324 6.77 -15.12 -11.04
CA THR A 324 7.62 -15.80 -12.02
C THR A 324 9.07 -15.73 -11.54
N PRO A 325 9.95 -16.66 -11.98
CA PRO A 325 11.36 -16.69 -11.58
C PRO A 325 12.24 -15.62 -12.27
N GLN A 326 11.64 -14.52 -12.76
CA GLN A 326 12.36 -13.51 -13.54
C GLN A 326 13.42 -12.80 -12.69
N GLU A 327 14.65 -12.72 -13.24
CA GLU A 327 15.79 -12.08 -12.60
C GLU A 327 15.57 -10.57 -12.43
N ALA A 328 16.15 -10.01 -11.37
CA ALA A 328 16.20 -8.57 -11.17
C ALA A 328 17.15 -7.93 -12.19
N TYR A 329 16.88 -6.69 -12.57
CA TYR A 329 17.93 -5.86 -13.14
C TYR A 329 18.76 -5.22 -12.02
N SER A 330 20.02 -4.95 -12.31
CA SER A 330 20.91 -4.28 -11.36
C SER A 330 20.59 -2.79 -11.28
N GLY A 331 20.30 -2.34 -10.06
CA GLY A 331 20.18 -0.92 -9.75
C GLY A 331 21.51 -0.26 -9.42
N THR A 332 21.44 1.03 -9.12
CA THR A 332 22.54 1.80 -8.55
C THR A 332 22.01 2.67 -7.41
N VAL A 333 22.74 2.71 -6.29
CA VAL A 333 22.47 3.67 -5.21
C VAL A 333 22.60 5.08 -5.77
N ASN A 334 21.66 5.96 -5.42
CA ASN A 334 21.70 7.36 -5.85
C ASN A 334 22.32 8.22 -4.76
N ASN A 335 23.60 8.57 -4.91
CA ASN A 335 24.32 9.38 -3.93
C ASN A 335 23.80 10.81 -3.76
N ASP A 336 22.95 11.32 -4.66
CA ASP A 336 22.24 12.58 -4.43
C ASP A 336 20.99 12.41 -3.57
N PHE A 337 20.36 11.23 -3.60
CA PHE A 337 19.14 10.89 -2.86
C PHE A 337 19.48 10.43 -1.44
N ARG A 338 20.05 11.36 -0.66
CA ARG A 338 20.54 11.14 0.70
C ARG A 338 19.88 12.11 1.67
N LEU A 339 19.86 11.75 2.94
CA LEU A 339 19.22 12.54 3.99
C LEU A 339 19.76 13.98 4.09
N GLU A 340 21.06 14.17 3.86
CA GLU A 340 21.69 15.51 3.79
C GLU A 340 21.09 16.40 2.70
N ASN A 341 20.46 15.81 1.69
CA ASN A 341 19.84 16.46 0.55
C ASN A 341 18.30 16.47 0.65
N ILE A 342 17.69 16.09 1.78
CA ILE A 342 16.22 15.99 1.95
C ILE A 342 15.46 17.25 1.53
N ASN A 343 16.05 18.43 1.69
CA ASN A 343 15.43 19.70 1.29
C ASN A 343 15.28 19.88 -0.23
N LYS A 344 15.97 19.08 -1.04
CA LYS A 344 15.76 19.01 -2.50
C LYS A 344 14.53 18.18 -2.87
N TYR A 345 14.02 17.35 -1.94
CA TYR A 345 12.95 16.38 -2.14
C TYR A 345 11.83 16.57 -1.10
N PRO A 346 11.17 17.74 -1.06
CA PRO A 346 10.14 18.05 -0.07
C PRO A 346 8.97 17.04 -0.07
N GLU A 347 8.68 16.40 -1.21
CA GLU A 347 7.67 15.36 -1.37
C GLU A 347 7.97 14.07 -0.59
N VAL A 348 9.22 13.85 -0.17
CA VAL A 348 9.66 12.64 0.55
C VAL A 348 9.59 12.81 2.06
N LYS A 349 9.45 14.05 2.56
CA LYS A 349 9.55 14.34 4.00
C LYS A 349 8.50 13.61 4.84
N GLU A 350 7.24 13.67 4.42
CA GLU A 350 6.12 13.02 5.11
C GLU A 350 6.27 11.49 5.05
N PHE A 351 6.57 10.96 3.86
CA PHE A 351 6.89 9.55 3.68
C PHE A 351 8.00 9.10 4.64
N LEU A 352 9.11 9.85 4.70
CA LEU A 352 10.23 9.50 5.55
C LEU A 352 9.86 9.48 7.03
N ALA A 353 9.07 10.45 7.49
CA ALA A 353 8.62 10.53 8.88
C ALA A 353 7.77 9.32 9.26
N ASP A 354 6.77 8.98 8.45
CA ASP A 354 5.85 7.87 8.72
C ASP A 354 6.53 6.50 8.63
N GLN A 355 7.41 6.32 7.64
CA GLN A 355 8.16 5.09 7.43
C GLN A 355 9.12 4.81 8.57
N CYS A 356 9.84 5.84 9.03
CA CYS A 356 10.74 5.73 10.18
C CYS A 356 9.95 5.51 11.47
N ALA A 357 8.82 6.20 11.66
CA ALA A 357 7.97 6.04 12.83
C ALA A 357 7.48 4.61 13.00
N GLY A 358 6.89 4.03 11.94
CA GLY A 358 6.37 2.66 11.99
C GLY A 358 7.48 1.64 12.30
N MET A 359 8.65 1.78 11.69
CA MET A 359 9.77 0.86 11.94
C MET A 359 10.37 0.99 13.34
N VAL A 360 10.67 2.21 13.76
CA VAL A 360 11.30 2.48 15.05
C VAL A 360 10.37 2.06 16.19
N LEU A 361 9.07 2.31 16.05
CA LEU A 361 8.06 1.88 17.01
C LEU A 361 7.90 0.35 17.04
N TYR A 362 7.87 -0.31 15.88
CA TYR A 362 7.82 -1.78 15.80
C TYR A 362 9.02 -2.42 16.51
N VAL A 363 10.24 -1.99 16.17
CA VAL A 363 11.46 -2.55 16.78
C VAL A 363 11.49 -2.26 18.29
N PHE A 364 11.12 -1.05 18.72
CA PHE A 364 11.03 -0.73 20.14
C PHE A 364 10.06 -1.65 20.89
N LEU A 365 8.81 -1.78 20.42
CA LEU A 365 7.78 -2.54 21.14
C LEU A 365 8.01 -4.05 21.11
N THR A 366 8.50 -4.60 19.99
CA THR A 366 8.88 -6.02 19.90
C THR A 366 10.09 -6.34 20.77
N THR A 367 11.12 -5.49 20.77
CA THR A 367 12.27 -5.68 21.67
C THR A 367 11.85 -5.55 23.13
N LEU A 368 10.95 -4.61 23.44
CA LEU A 368 10.38 -4.44 24.76
C LEU A 368 9.59 -5.68 25.21
N GLN A 369 8.82 -6.29 24.30
CA GLN A 369 8.15 -7.55 24.53
C GLN A 369 9.16 -8.69 24.78
N ASP A 370 10.26 -8.76 24.02
CA ASP A 370 11.29 -9.80 24.21
C ASP A 370 12.02 -9.69 25.56
N VAL A 371 12.11 -8.48 26.14
CA VAL A 371 12.76 -8.24 27.44
C VAL A 371 11.78 -8.05 28.60
N SER A 372 10.46 -8.15 28.35
CA SER A 372 9.43 -7.90 29.36
C SER A 372 9.61 -8.83 30.57
N ASP A 373 9.83 -10.12 30.34
CA ASP A 373 10.06 -11.12 31.40
C ASP A 373 11.19 -10.72 32.36
N GLU A 374 12.26 -10.10 31.85
CA GLU A 374 13.37 -9.64 32.69
C GLU A 374 13.03 -8.34 33.44
N LEU A 375 12.26 -7.45 32.80
CA LEU A 375 11.79 -6.20 33.42
C LEU A 375 10.76 -6.46 34.52
N GLU A 376 9.86 -7.43 34.35
CA GLU A 376 8.83 -7.77 35.35
C GLU A 376 9.41 -8.42 36.62
N LYS A 377 10.64 -8.96 36.54
CA LYS A 377 11.39 -9.42 37.73
C LYS A 377 11.90 -8.28 38.61
N ILE A 378 11.90 -7.04 38.12
CA ILE A 378 12.36 -5.87 38.87
C ILE A 378 11.31 -5.51 39.95
N PRO A 379 11.72 -5.32 41.22
CA PRO A 379 10.79 -4.94 42.27
C PRO A 379 9.98 -3.70 41.88
N LEU A 380 8.66 -3.77 42.06
CA LEU A 380 7.66 -2.70 41.82
C LEU A 380 7.20 -2.51 40.36
N VAL A 381 7.72 -3.28 39.38
CA VAL A 381 7.24 -3.24 38.00
C VAL A 381 5.94 -4.04 37.85
N GLY A 382 5.90 -5.29 38.33
CA GLY A 382 4.71 -6.15 38.23
C GLY A 382 4.41 -6.62 36.80
N GLU A 383 3.25 -7.28 36.59
CA GLU A 383 2.77 -7.73 35.28
C GLU A 383 2.12 -6.57 34.51
N VAL A 384 2.93 -5.76 33.83
CA VAL A 384 2.48 -4.54 33.13
C VAL A 384 2.63 -4.60 31.62
N PHE A 385 3.30 -5.64 31.08
CA PHE A 385 3.53 -5.79 29.64
C PHE A 385 2.56 -6.73 28.93
N ALA A 386 1.60 -7.35 29.64
CA ALA A 386 0.59 -8.23 29.06
C ALA A 386 -0.14 -7.68 27.80
N PRO A 387 -0.43 -6.36 27.70
CA PRO A 387 -1.01 -5.79 26.47
C PRO A 387 -0.10 -5.93 25.24
N LEU A 388 1.23 -5.89 25.39
CA LEU A 388 2.15 -6.05 24.26
C LEU A 388 2.05 -7.44 23.64
N GLU A 389 1.75 -8.48 24.43
CA GLU A 389 1.67 -9.85 23.92
C GLU A 389 0.46 -10.10 23.03
N SER A 390 -0.66 -9.45 23.35
CA SER A 390 -1.95 -9.71 22.70
C SER A 390 -2.39 -8.61 21.74
N GLU A 391 -1.89 -7.38 21.91
CA GLU A 391 -2.37 -6.18 21.21
C GLU A 391 -1.28 -5.40 20.46
N LEU A 392 -0.06 -5.94 20.30
CA LEU A 392 1.08 -5.26 19.67
C LEU A 392 0.72 -4.44 18.42
N GLN A 393 -0.03 -5.04 17.48
CA GLN A 393 -0.41 -4.39 16.22
C GLN A 393 -1.35 -3.20 16.44
N SER A 394 -2.32 -3.33 17.36
CA SER A 394 -3.23 -2.25 17.74
C SER A 394 -2.47 -1.09 18.39
N ILE A 395 -1.52 -1.45 19.27
CA ILE A 395 -0.65 -0.50 19.98
C ILE A 395 0.25 0.27 19.00
N ILE A 396 0.88 -0.42 18.05
CA ILE A 396 1.70 0.22 17.01
C ILE A 396 0.84 1.24 16.25
N LYS A 397 -0.34 0.83 15.81
CA LYS A 397 -1.26 1.70 15.07
C LYS A 397 -1.69 2.93 15.88
N SER A 398 -1.95 2.76 17.18
CA SER A 398 -2.39 3.88 18.04
C SER A 398 -1.25 4.85 18.37
N ALA A 399 -0.01 4.37 18.52
CA ALA A 399 1.12 5.19 18.94
C ALA A 399 1.98 5.75 17.78
N THR A 400 1.82 5.26 16.55
CA THR A 400 2.64 5.68 15.39
C THR A 400 2.62 7.20 15.16
N PHE A 401 1.50 7.88 15.41
CA PHE A 401 1.39 9.32 15.20
C PHE A 401 2.34 10.13 16.10
N ILE A 402 2.67 9.63 17.30
CA ILE A 402 3.57 10.28 18.26
C ILE A 402 4.98 10.34 17.66
N VAL A 403 5.45 9.18 17.18
CA VAL A 403 6.78 9.03 16.61
C VAL A 403 6.89 9.71 15.24
N SER A 404 5.83 9.66 14.41
CA SER A 404 5.79 10.36 13.12
C SER A 404 5.90 11.87 13.29
N LYS A 405 5.16 12.45 14.25
CA LYS A 405 5.26 13.88 14.58
C LYS A 405 6.68 14.26 14.99
N PHE A 406 7.33 13.44 15.82
CA PHE A 406 8.73 13.64 16.19
C PHE A 406 9.65 13.67 14.96
N PHE A 407 9.52 12.72 14.05
CA PHE A 407 10.35 12.69 12.84
C PHE A 407 10.09 13.88 11.92
N ALA A 408 8.85 14.32 11.78
CA ALA A 408 8.53 15.53 11.02
C ALA A 408 9.25 16.77 11.61
N GLU A 409 9.23 16.93 12.94
CA GLU A 409 9.95 18.02 13.63
C GLU A 409 11.47 17.92 13.42
N VAL A 410 12.04 16.72 13.50
CA VAL A 410 13.47 16.48 13.27
C VAL A 410 13.88 16.80 11.82
N ILE A 411 13.03 16.46 10.85
CA ILE A 411 13.25 16.78 9.43
C ILE A 411 13.23 18.29 9.18
N ASP A 412 12.30 19.01 9.81
CA ASP A 412 12.19 20.46 9.66
C ASP A 412 13.30 21.24 10.37
N GLU A 413 13.79 20.74 11.51
CA GLU A 413 14.93 21.32 12.24
C GLU A 413 16.29 21.02 11.59
N GLY A 414 16.36 20.00 10.74
CA GLY A 414 17.60 19.49 10.13
C GLY A 414 18.12 18.27 10.86
N VAL A 415 18.03 17.12 10.20
CA VAL A 415 18.30 15.81 10.81
C VAL A 415 19.77 15.66 11.21
N THR A 416 20.02 15.36 12.48
CA THR A 416 21.33 14.97 13.01
C THR A 416 21.16 13.91 14.10
N ALA A 417 22.13 13.01 14.25
CA ALA A 417 22.13 12.00 15.32
C ALA A 417 21.96 12.63 16.71
N ASN A 418 22.71 13.70 17.01
CA ASN A 418 22.61 14.45 18.27
C ASN A 418 21.22 15.09 18.51
N LEU A 419 20.49 15.47 17.46
CA LEU A 419 19.12 15.98 17.62
C LEU A 419 18.17 14.86 18.00
N ILE A 420 18.32 13.69 17.36
CA ILE A 420 17.53 12.50 17.64
C ILE A 420 17.79 12.03 19.07
N ASP A 421 19.06 11.84 19.48
CA ASP A 421 19.42 11.37 20.82
C ASP A 421 18.85 12.25 21.94
N ARG A 422 18.82 13.58 21.74
CA ARG A 422 18.30 14.51 22.74
C ARG A 422 16.79 14.42 22.97
N LYS A 423 16.04 13.85 22.02
CA LYS A 423 14.58 13.86 22.01
C LYS A 423 13.97 12.46 22.09
N ILE A 424 14.66 11.42 21.60
CA ILE A 424 14.08 10.09 21.37
C ILE A 424 13.56 9.43 22.66
N GLU A 425 14.25 9.60 23.79
CA GLU A 425 13.76 9.06 25.07
C GLU A 425 12.41 9.67 25.47
N SER A 426 12.25 11.00 25.38
CA SER A 426 10.98 11.65 25.71
C SER A 426 9.84 11.22 24.79
N VAL A 427 10.14 10.91 23.53
CA VAL A 427 9.16 10.41 22.56
C VAL A 427 8.68 9.01 22.96
N PHE A 428 9.59 8.14 23.41
CA PHE A 428 9.20 6.82 23.88
C PHE A 428 8.55 6.83 25.26
N GLU A 429 8.87 7.80 26.11
CA GLU A 429 8.10 8.07 27.33
C GLU A 429 6.65 8.40 26.99
N ASP A 430 6.41 9.30 26.03
CA ASP A 430 5.06 9.62 25.54
C ASP A 430 4.35 8.38 24.94
N VAL A 431 5.08 7.49 24.27
CA VAL A 431 4.55 6.22 23.75
C VAL A 431 4.13 5.30 24.91
N LEU A 432 4.98 5.09 25.91
CA LEU A 432 4.68 4.24 27.07
C LEU A 432 3.48 4.78 27.85
N ASP A 433 3.41 6.10 28.05
CA ASP A 433 2.27 6.77 28.68
C ASP A 433 0.98 6.59 27.87
N HIS A 434 1.06 6.72 26.54
CA HIS A 434 -0.09 6.53 25.65
C HIS A 434 -0.67 5.12 25.73
N ILE A 435 0.19 4.11 25.91
CA ILE A 435 -0.20 2.69 25.94
C ILE A 435 -0.41 2.18 27.37
N GLY A 436 -0.26 3.06 28.37
CA GLY A 436 -0.56 2.78 29.77
C GLY A 436 0.47 1.90 30.47
N ILE A 437 1.74 1.93 30.05
CA ILE A 437 2.85 1.20 30.72
C ILE A 437 3.60 2.17 31.64
N PRO A 438 3.39 2.10 32.98
CA PRO A 438 3.89 3.10 33.92
C PRO A 438 5.34 2.80 34.38
N ILE A 439 6.27 2.69 33.43
CA ILE A 439 7.69 2.40 33.71
C ILE A 439 8.57 3.57 33.25
N PRO A 440 9.57 4.00 34.06
CA PRO A 440 10.53 5.00 33.63
C PRO A 440 11.25 4.60 32.34
N ILE A 441 11.24 5.47 31.33
CA ILE A 441 11.87 5.18 30.03
C ILE A 441 13.37 4.83 30.18
N SER A 442 14.07 5.45 31.14
CA SER A 442 15.48 5.15 31.40
C SER A 442 15.74 3.69 31.75
N LEU A 443 14.78 3.04 32.43
CA LEU A 443 14.88 1.62 32.78
C LEU A 443 14.70 0.74 31.53
N VAL A 444 13.69 1.07 30.72
CA VAL A 444 13.44 0.39 29.44
C VAL A 444 14.66 0.51 28.52
N MET A 445 15.18 1.73 28.32
CA MET A 445 16.35 1.97 27.47
C MET A 445 17.59 1.21 27.93
N SER A 446 17.76 1.01 29.25
CA SER A 446 18.88 0.22 29.80
C SER A 446 18.76 -1.29 29.59
N ALA A 447 17.56 -1.79 29.29
CA ALA A 447 17.29 -3.20 29.02
C ALA A 447 17.31 -3.54 27.53
N LEU A 448 17.17 -2.54 26.65
CA LEU A 448 17.32 -2.72 25.21
C LEU A 448 18.79 -3.03 24.84
N PRO A 449 19.04 -3.76 23.74
CA PRO A 449 20.38 -3.95 23.23
C PRO A 449 21.09 -2.60 22.99
N ASP A 450 22.34 -2.51 23.45
CA ASP A 450 23.15 -1.30 23.38
C ASP A 450 23.15 -0.70 21.96
N GLY A 451 22.80 0.58 21.88
CA GLY A 451 22.81 1.35 20.64
C GLY A 451 21.69 1.03 19.64
N LEU A 452 20.79 0.07 19.91
CA LEU A 452 19.70 -0.30 19.00
C LEU A 452 18.88 0.92 18.57
N ILE A 453 18.37 1.67 19.55
CA ILE A 453 17.66 2.93 19.38
C ILE A 453 18.62 4.07 19.73
N SER A 454 19.45 4.46 18.76
CA SER A 454 20.41 5.57 18.87
C SER A 454 20.28 6.53 17.70
N GLY A 455 20.73 7.77 17.89
CA GLY A 455 20.70 8.81 16.88
C GLY A 455 21.41 8.42 15.59
N ASP A 456 22.55 7.74 15.67
CA ASP A 456 23.29 7.26 14.49
C ASP A 456 22.51 6.17 13.74
N ASN A 457 21.98 5.17 14.45
CA ASN A 457 21.19 4.10 13.81
C ASN A 457 19.92 4.64 13.17
N ILE A 458 19.23 5.57 13.83
CA ILE A 458 18.02 6.20 13.30
C ILE A 458 18.36 7.10 12.11
N TYR A 459 19.47 7.85 12.15
CA TYR A 459 19.93 8.63 11.00
C TYR A 459 20.18 7.75 9.77
N HIS A 460 20.90 6.63 9.96
CA HIS A 460 21.17 5.69 8.88
C HIS A 460 19.90 4.97 8.39
N LEU A 461 18.94 4.67 9.28
CA LEU A 461 17.62 4.18 8.89
C LEU A 461 16.89 5.20 8.00
N MET A 462 16.90 6.48 8.37
CA MET A 462 16.30 7.54 7.56
C MET A 462 16.96 7.64 6.18
N ASP A 463 18.28 7.52 6.11
CA ASP A 463 19.03 7.54 4.85
C ASP A 463 18.76 6.27 4.00
N TRP A 464 18.60 5.12 4.65
CA TRP A 464 18.18 3.87 4.01
C TRP A 464 16.78 4.01 3.41
N TYR A 465 15.86 4.67 4.10
CA TYR A 465 14.52 4.94 3.61
C TYR A 465 14.46 5.97 2.49
N MET A 466 15.37 6.93 2.48
CA MET A 466 15.57 7.78 1.30
C MET A 466 15.88 6.91 0.09
N GLN A 467 16.86 6.01 0.17
CA GLN A 467 17.13 5.11 -0.95
C GLN A 467 15.95 4.23 -1.30
N PHE A 468 15.24 3.68 -0.31
CA PHE A 468 14.04 2.90 -0.58
C PHE A 468 13.05 3.63 -1.51
N TYR A 469 12.71 4.89 -1.19
CA TYR A 469 11.79 5.68 -2.01
C TYR A 469 12.28 5.78 -3.45
N TYR A 470 13.55 6.15 -3.65
CA TYR A 470 14.13 6.30 -4.98
C TYR A 470 14.14 4.98 -5.77
N GLN A 471 14.57 3.89 -5.15
CA GLN A 471 14.65 2.58 -5.81
C GLN A 471 13.25 2.03 -6.13
N HIS A 472 12.24 2.36 -5.32
CA HIS A 472 10.88 1.86 -5.51
C HIS A 472 10.10 2.62 -6.59
N VAL A 473 10.43 3.89 -6.87
CA VAL A 473 9.67 4.74 -7.81
C VAL A 473 10.56 5.33 -8.89
N ASP A 474 11.42 6.27 -8.54
CA ASP A 474 12.15 7.11 -9.49
C ASP A 474 13.06 6.30 -10.40
N GLN A 475 13.68 5.25 -9.85
CA GLN A 475 14.53 4.35 -10.62
C GLN A 475 13.79 3.69 -11.78
N TYR A 476 12.54 3.25 -11.59
CA TYR A 476 11.77 2.61 -12.64
C TYR A 476 11.30 3.62 -13.70
N VAL A 477 10.97 4.84 -13.28
CA VAL A 477 10.64 5.94 -14.21
C VAL A 477 11.85 6.24 -15.11
N ALA A 478 13.04 6.32 -14.52
CA ALA A 478 14.29 6.55 -15.23
C ALA A 478 14.67 5.37 -16.14
N TYR A 479 14.60 4.14 -15.62
CA TYR A 479 14.94 2.92 -16.36
C TYR A 479 14.15 2.79 -17.66
N TYR A 480 12.84 3.08 -17.62
CA TYR A 480 11.99 3.03 -18.81
C TYR A 480 11.96 4.32 -19.63
N GLY A 481 12.59 5.40 -19.17
CA GLY A 481 12.60 6.67 -19.88
C GLY A 481 11.22 7.31 -20.04
N VAL A 482 10.34 7.14 -19.03
CA VAL A 482 8.97 7.68 -19.02
C VAL A 482 8.83 8.97 -18.22
N GLN A 483 9.96 9.63 -17.91
CA GLN A 483 10.01 10.85 -17.09
C GLN A 483 9.12 11.97 -17.60
N GLU A 484 9.11 12.22 -18.92
CA GLU A 484 8.29 13.31 -19.48
C GLU A 484 6.79 13.11 -19.17
N LEU A 485 6.30 11.87 -19.29
CA LEU A 485 4.91 11.55 -18.93
C LEU A 485 4.68 11.66 -17.43
N TYR A 486 5.62 11.18 -16.61
CA TYR A 486 5.55 11.25 -15.16
C TYR A 486 5.41 12.71 -14.68
N ASP A 487 6.20 13.63 -15.24
CA ASP A 487 6.17 15.06 -14.91
C ASP A 487 4.86 15.73 -15.35
N ILE A 488 4.40 15.44 -16.59
CA ILE A 488 3.13 15.98 -17.11
C ILE A 488 1.97 15.54 -16.23
N LYS A 489 1.94 14.25 -15.86
CA LYS A 489 0.93 13.65 -15.00
C LYS A 489 0.83 14.40 -13.68
N GLY A 490 1.94 14.54 -12.96
CA GLY A 490 1.97 15.22 -11.66
C GLY A 490 1.43 16.65 -11.76
N LYS A 491 1.89 17.40 -12.77
CA LYS A 491 1.43 18.77 -13.01
C LYS A 491 -0.08 18.87 -13.26
N ILE A 492 -0.64 18.00 -14.11
CA ILE A 492 -2.07 18.02 -14.43
C ILE A 492 -2.89 17.71 -13.18
N THR A 493 -2.54 16.65 -12.43
CA THR A 493 -3.28 16.31 -11.21
C THR A 493 -3.32 17.47 -10.21
N SER A 494 -2.19 18.14 -9.97
CA SER A 494 -2.16 19.29 -9.06
C SER A 494 -3.02 20.46 -9.55
N GLN A 495 -3.13 20.66 -10.87
CA GLN A 495 -4.02 21.68 -11.45
C GLN A 495 -5.50 21.32 -11.28
N VAL A 496 -5.85 20.04 -11.43
CA VAL A 496 -7.21 19.54 -11.20
C VAL A 496 -7.58 19.69 -9.73
N ASP A 497 -6.71 19.29 -8.80
CA ASP A 497 -6.90 19.44 -7.35
C ASP A 497 -7.15 20.90 -6.97
N ALA A 498 -6.29 21.82 -7.43
CA ALA A 498 -6.46 23.25 -7.20
C ALA A 498 -7.78 23.81 -7.75
N ARG A 499 -8.29 23.27 -8.86
CA ARG A 499 -9.55 23.68 -9.48
C ARG A 499 -10.78 23.11 -8.76
N LEU A 500 -10.71 21.87 -8.31
CA LEU A 500 -11.79 21.25 -7.53
C LEU A 500 -11.90 21.90 -6.14
N GLY A 501 -10.77 22.32 -5.59
CA GLY A 501 -10.63 22.85 -4.24
C GLY A 501 -10.78 21.73 -3.21
N LYS A 502 -9.82 21.61 -2.29
CA LYS A 502 -9.96 20.71 -1.13
C LYS A 502 -11.29 21.03 -0.42
N GLU A 503 -12.12 20.01 -0.15
CA GLU A 503 -13.37 20.18 0.60
C GLU A 503 -13.15 20.85 1.98
N GLU A 504 -11.91 20.89 2.46
CA GLU A 504 -11.44 21.61 3.66
C GLU A 504 -11.84 23.09 3.75
N ASN A 505 -12.19 23.75 2.65
CA ASN A 505 -12.68 25.15 2.69
C ASN A 505 -14.18 25.29 3.01
N LYS A 506 -14.91 24.20 3.26
CA LYS A 506 -16.16 24.26 4.02
C LYS A 506 -15.88 23.79 5.44
N LYS A 507 -15.41 24.72 6.30
CA LYS A 507 -15.40 24.53 7.75
C LYS A 507 -16.73 23.90 8.19
N GLN A 508 -16.69 22.62 8.51
CA GLN A 508 -17.80 21.88 9.07
C GLN A 508 -18.16 22.54 10.40
N LYS A 509 -19.37 23.09 10.51
CA LYS A 509 -19.89 23.45 11.84
C LYS A 509 -20.17 22.12 12.53
N ALA A 510 -19.50 21.88 13.65
CA ALA A 510 -19.76 20.73 14.51
C ALA A 510 -21.27 20.64 14.79
N ASN A 511 -21.92 19.62 14.21
CA ASN A 511 -23.29 19.24 14.51
C ASN A 511 -23.21 18.05 15.47
N THR A 512 -22.80 18.31 16.72
CA THR A 512 -22.69 17.26 17.75
C THR A 512 -24.07 16.66 18.03
N ILE A 513 -24.24 15.37 17.74
CA ILE A 513 -25.44 14.61 18.08
C ILE A 513 -25.15 13.89 19.38
N VAL A 514 -25.76 14.34 20.48
CA VAL A 514 -25.66 13.68 21.79
C VAL A 514 -26.84 12.73 21.95
N MET A 515 -26.56 11.43 22.03
CA MET A 515 -27.57 10.41 22.32
C MET A 515 -27.41 9.91 23.76
N ASN A 516 -28.45 10.09 24.58
CA ASN A 516 -28.45 9.65 25.98
C ASN A 516 -29.28 8.37 26.13
N TYR A 517 -28.63 7.26 26.45
CA TYR A 517 -29.26 5.95 26.64
C TYR A 517 -29.57 5.62 28.11
N GLY A 518 -29.32 6.55 29.04
CA GLY A 518 -29.62 6.38 30.46
C GLY A 518 -28.90 5.17 31.06
N LYS A 519 -29.67 4.23 31.64
CA LYS A 519 -29.15 2.95 32.12
C LYS A 519 -29.24 1.90 31.02
N ALA A 520 -28.11 1.60 30.38
CA ALA A 520 -27.94 0.37 29.63
C ALA A 520 -27.43 -0.75 30.55
N LYS A 521 -27.66 -2.01 30.17
CA LYS A 521 -27.06 -3.13 30.88
C LYS A 521 -25.58 -3.22 30.51
N GLU A 522 -24.79 -3.81 31.40
CA GLU A 522 -23.34 -3.94 31.24
C GLU A 522 -22.97 -4.75 29.99
N ASP A 523 -23.68 -5.86 29.73
CA ASP A 523 -23.54 -6.67 28.52
C ASP A 523 -23.87 -5.88 27.24
N ASP A 524 -24.96 -5.10 27.24
CA ASP A 524 -25.32 -4.25 26.10
C ASP A 524 -24.28 -3.12 25.84
N ILE A 525 -23.59 -2.63 26.89
CA ILE A 525 -22.52 -1.62 26.77
C ILE A 525 -21.23 -2.26 26.25
N GLU A 526 -20.89 -3.44 26.74
CA GLU A 526 -19.73 -4.22 26.28
C GLU A 526 -19.85 -4.57 24.80
N ASP A 527 -21.02 -5.06 24.37
CA ASP A 527 -21.31 -5.32 22.95
C ASP A 527 -21.12 -4.05 22.10
N LEU A 528 -21.54 -2.88 22.60
CA LEU A 528 -21.39 -1.60 21.91
C LEU A 528 -19.93 -1.20 21.74
N PHE A 529 -19.08 -1.42 22.76
CA PHE A 529 -17.63 -1.20 22.65
C PHE A 529 -16.98 -2.16 21.65
N ASN A 530 -17.47 -3.39 21.56
CA ASN A 530 -17.02 -4.39 20.60
C ASN A 530 -17.56 -4.16 19.17
N GLY A 531 -18.30 -3.07 18.93
CA GLY A 531 -18.83 -2.73 17.62
C GLY A 531 -19.99 -3.62 17.17
N GLU A 532 -20.72 -4.21 18.13
CA GLU A 532 -21.87 -5.06 17.86
C GLU A 532 -23.05 -4.79 18.83
N GLY A 533 -24.06 -5.66 18.83
CA GLY A 533 -25.17 -5.61 19.77
C GLY A 533 -26.28 -4.59 19.49
N LYS A 534 -27.26 -4.59 20.40
CA LYS A 534 -28.56 -3.91 20.21
C LYS A 534 -28.47 -2.39 20.35
N LEU A 535 -27.55 -1.89 21.17
CA LEU A 535 -27.32 -0.45 21.30
C LEU A 535 -26.74 0.14 20.01
N LEU A 536 -25.77 -0.53 19.39
CA LEU A 536 -25.19 -0.08 18.13
C LEU A 536 -26.21 -0.07 17.00
N ALA A 537 -27.04 -1.12 16.90
CA ALA A 537 -28.12 -1.17 15.93
C ALA A 537 -29.08 0.03 16.10
N LYS A 538 -29.46 0.33 17.34
CA LYS A 538 -30.35 1.46 17.65
C LYS A 538 -29.71 2.83 17.39
N ILE A 539 -28.42 3.00 17.67
CA ILE A 539 -27.66 4.21 17.33
C ILE A 539 -27.64 4.39 15.81
N SER A 540 -27.32 3.31 15.08
CA SER A 540 -27.24 3.30 13.62
C SER A 540 -28.57 3.66 12.97
N ASP A 541 -29.68 3.06 13.44
CA ASP A 541 -31.03 3.34 12.95
C ASP A 541 -31.41 4.81 13.21
N THR A 542 -31.14 5.32 14.42
CA THR A 542 -31.46 6.71 14.78
C THR A 542 -30.65 7.70 13.94
N VAL A 543 -29.36 7.44 13.71
CA VAL A 543 -28.52 8.26 12.83
C VAL A 543 -29.01 8.19 11.39
N ALA A 544 -29.40 7.01 10.91
CA ALA A 544 -29.95 6.84 9.57
C ALA A 544 -31.26 7.62 9.38
N GLU A 545 -32.18 7.58 10.34
CA GLU A 545 -33.43 8.36 10.32
C GLU A 545 -33.17 9.88 10.35
N LEU A 546 -32.22 10.32 11.17
CA LEU A 546 -31.84 11.74 11.23
C LEU A 546 -31.22 12.20 9.90
N LYS A 547 -30.41 11.36 9.25
CA LYS A 547 -29.85 11.63 7.90
C LYS A 547 -30.93 11.66 6.83
N GLN A 548 -31.86 10.70 6.83
CA GLN A 548 -32.95 10.63 5.86
C GLN A 548 -33.94 11.79 6.00
N SER A 549 -34.21 12.24 7.24
CA SER A 549 -35.09 13.39 7.51
C SER A 549 -34.45 14.75 7.21
N GLY A 550 -33.16 14.78 6.82
CA GLY A 550 -32.42 16.01 6.54
C GLY A 550 -32.12 16.87 7.76
N LYS A 551 -32.32 16.33 8.97
CA LYS A 551 -32.04 17.03 10.23
C LYS A 551 -30.55 17.11 10.54
N ILE A 552 -29.77 16.18 9.99
CA ILE A 552 -28.31 16.15 10.06
C ILE A 552 -27.72 15.86 8.67
N GLU A 553 -26.49 16.28 8.43
CA GLU A 553 -25.79 16.02 7.17
C GLU A 553 -25.51 14.53 6.97
N LYS A 554 -25.44 14.07 5.71
CA LYS A 554 -25.21 12.65 5.38
C LYS A 554 -23.90 12.10 5.98
N THR A 555 -22.91 12.97 6.18
CA THR A 555 -21.58 12.66 6.73
C THR A 555 -21.50 12.82 8.25
N ALA A 556 -22.59 13.22 8.93
CA ALA A 556 -22.56 13.41 10.37
C ALA A 556 -22.24 12.09 11.10
N GLN A 557 -21.29 12.16 12.04
CA GLN A 557 -20.92 11.06 12.95
C GLN A 557 -21.51 11.34 14.34
N PRO A 558 -22.10 10.35 15.02
CA PRO A 558 -22.62 10.50 16.37
C PRO A 558 -21.48 10.51 17.41
N LEU A 559 -21.62 11.33 18.46
CA LEU A 559 -20.83 11.18 19.69
C LEU A 559 -21.74 10.49 20.72
N VAL A 560 -21.38 9.28 21.12
CA VAL A 560 -22.19 8.48 22.06
C VAL A 560 -21.61 8.64 23.46
N VAL A 561 -22.43 9.11 24.40
CA VAL A 561 -22.04 9.26 25.81
C VAL A 561 -22.91 8.35 26.65
N VAL A 562 -22.29 7.33 27.25
CA VAL A 562 -22.95 6.43 28.21
C VAL A 562 -22.56 6.90 29.62
N VAL A 563 -23.54 7.21 30.46
CA VAL A 563 -23.30 7.77 31.81
C VAL A 563 -23.77 6.77 32.85
N GLU A 564 -22.83 6.18 33.59
CA GLU A 564 -23.16 5.36 34.75
C GLU A 564 -23.23 6.21 36.02
N LYS A 565 -24.29 6.03 36.82
CA LYS A 565 -24.41 6.72 38.11
C LYS A 565 -23.57 5.95 39.15
N GLN A 566 -22.45 6.54 39.59
CA GLN A 566 -21.70 6.04 40.74
C GLN A 566 -22.65 5.80 41.94
N LYS A 567 -22.65 4.57 42.47
CA LYS A 567 -23.34 4.28 43.73
C LYS A 567 -22.63 5.05 44.85
N ASN A 568 -23.39 5.86 45.60
CA ASN A 568 -22.89 6.50 46.82
C ASN A 568 -22.26 5.43 47.72
N VAL A 569 -20.95 5.49 47.89
CA VAL A 569 -20.24 4.77 48.95
C VAL A 569 -20.48 5.55 50.24
N PRO A 570 -21.17 5.01 51.25
CA PRO A 570 -21.32 5.70 52.52
C PRO A 570 -19.96 5.74 53.22
N GLY A 571 -19.33 6.91 53.33
CA GLY A 571 -18.11 7.04 54.14
C GLY A 571 -17.15 8.20 53.85
N LEU A 572 -17.27 8.94 52.74
CA LEU A 572 -16.38 10.06 52.46
C LEU A 572 -17.15 11.38 52.54
N CYS A 573 -17.05 12.05 53.70
CA CYS A 573 -17.38 13.47 53.84
C CYS A 573 -16.18 14.29 53.35
N PHE A 574 -16.49 15.36 52.60
CA PHE A 574 -15.54 16.34 52.08
C PHE A 574 -14.80 17.12 53.17
#